data_AF-B1WQE9-F1
#
_entry.id   AF-B1WQE9-F1
#
_cell.length_a   1.000
_cell.length_b   1.000
_cell.length_c   1.000
_cell.angle_alpha   90.00
_cell.angle_beta   90.00
_cell.angle_gamma   90.00
#
_symmetry.space_group_name_H-M   'P 1'
#
loop_
_entity.id
_entity.type
_entity.pdbx_description
1 polymer ?
#
loop_
_entity_poly.entity_id
_entity_poly.type
_entity_poly.pdbx_seq_one_letter_code
_entity_poly.pdbx_strand_id
1 'polypeptide(L)'
;MATLEKRRPENVSGNFYVDSSCINCDTCRWMSPMVFYREGNQSAVYHQPTETTEILEAYEALLSCPTASIGTVDKPKNIKQIQQQFPLPIAENVYHCGYHSEKSFGAASYFIQREEGNILIDSPRFSPPLVKQLEAKGGIKYL
;
A
#
# COMPACT_ATOMS: atom_id res chain seq x y z
N MET A 1 0.79 13.30 -0.36
CA MET A 1 0.18 12.60 -1.50
C MET A 1 0.86 13.10 -2.75
N ALA A 2 1.09 12.19 -3.70
CA ALA A 2 1.81 12.46 -4.93
C ALA A 2 1.19 13.60 -5.73
N THR A 3 2.03 14.40 -6.37
CA THR A 3 1.59 15.45 -7.29
C THR A 3 2.27 15.32 -8.65
N LEU A 4 1.58 15.76 -9.71
CA LEU A 4 2.09 15.62 -11.08
C LEU A 4 3.34 16.46 -11.33
N GLU A 5 3.48 17.61 -10.65
CA GLU A 5 4.65 18.49 -10.74
C GLU A 5 5.92 17.81 -10.20
N LYS A 6 5.75 16.83 -9.30
CA LYS A 6 6.83 16.04 -8.72
C LYS A 6 7.00 14.68 -9.40
N ARG A 7 6.23 14.38 -10.45
CA ARG A 7 6.34 13.11 -11.19
C ARG A 7 7.79 12.93 -11.65
N ARG A 8 8.36 11.78 -11.31
CA ARG A 8 9.71 11.43 -11.71
C ARG A 8 9.77 11.16 -13.23
N PRO A 9 10.81 11.62 -13.96
CA PRO A 9 11.00 11.30 -15.38
C PRO A 9 11.27 9.80 -15.63
N GLU A 10 11.69 9.06 -14.60
CA GLU A 10 11.97 7.62 -14.68
C GLU A 10 10.70 6.75 -14.76
N ASN A 11 9.51 7.33 -14.54
CA ASN A 11 8.27 6.61 -14.78
C ASN A 11 8.00 6.49 -16.28
N VAL A 12 7.58 5.32 -16.74
CA VAL A 12 6.95 5.22 -18.06
C VAL A 12 5.66 6.06 -18.13
N SER A 13 5.31 6.53 -19.33
CA SER A 13 4.08 7.28 -19.56
C SER A 13 2.84 6.47 -19.20
N GLY A 14 1.83 7.12 -18.61
CA GLY A 14 0.57 6.48 -18.24
C GLY A 14 -0.03 7.01 -16.93
N ASN A 15 -1.04 6.28 -16.47
CA ASN A 15 -1.89 6.67 -15.34
C ASN A 15 -1.14 6.63 -14.02
N PHE A 16 -0.50 5.50 -13.67
CA PHE A 16 0.25 5.40 -12.43
C PHE A 16 1.61 6.09 -12.56
N TYR A 17 2.05 6.74 -11.48
CA TYR A 17 3.37 7.34 -11.38
C TYR A 17 3.87 7.36 -9.94
N VAL A 18 5.19 7.38 -9.78
CA VAL A 18 5.88 7.69 -8.52
C VAL A 18 6.45 9.10 -8.59
N ASP A 19 6.23 9.90 -7.55
CA ASP A 19 6.78 11.24 -7.44
C ASP A 19 8.09 11.29 -6.64
N SER A 20 8.74 12.45 -6.63
CA SER A 20 10.05 12.64 -5.99
C SER A 20 10.02 12.61 -4.46
N SER A 21 8.86 12.49 -3.81
CA SER A 21 8.75 12.32 -2.36
C SER A 21 9.01 10.87 -1.91
N CYS A 22 9.25 9.94 -2.85
CA CYS A 22 9.54 8.55 -2.55
C CYS A 22 10.80 8.41 -1.67
N ILE A 23 10.71 7.65 -0.57
CA ILE A 23 11.84 7.39 0.33
C ILE A 23 12.56 6.06 0.05
N ASN A 24 12.23 5.37 -1.05
CA ASN A 24 12.85 4.11 -1.45
C ASN A 24 12.70 2.94 -0.44
N CYS A 25 11.59 2.90 0.28
CA CYS A 25 11.25 1.88 1.29
C CYS A 25 10.90 0.48 0.74
N ASP A 26 10.97 0.26 -0.58
CA ASP A 26 10.66 -1.01 -1.25
C ASP A 26 9.19 -1.47 -1.26
N THR A 27 8.31 -0.91 -0.42
CA THR A 27 6.89 -1.35 -0.25
C THR A 27 6.16 -1.68 -1.56
N CYS A 28 6.19 -0.77 -2.53
CA CYS A 28 5.49 -0.97 -3.80
C CYS A 28 6.09 -2.06 -4.68
N ARG A 29 7.40 -2.34 -4.56
CA ARG A 29 8.10 -3.29 -5.43
C ARG A 29 7.81 -4.72 -5.04
N TRP A 30 7.65 -5.01 -3.75
CA TRP A 30 7.24 -6.35 -3.33
C TRP A 30 5.71 -6.54 -3.38
N MET A 31 4.91 -5.47 -3.24
CA MET A 31 3.45 -5.56 -3.36
C MET A 31 2.96 -5.67 -4.81
N SER A 32 3.62 -4.99 -5.75
CA SER A 32 3.24 -5.00 -7.17
C SER A 32 4.52 -4.99 -8.04
N PRO A 33 5.28 -6.10 -8.04
CA PRO A 33 6.56 -6.21 -8.73
C PRO A 33 6.43 -6.06 -10.25
N MET A 34 5.25 -6.33 -10.81
CA MET A 34 4.98 -6.15 -12.24
C MET A 34 4.86 -4.67 -12.65
N VAL A 35 4.62 -3.75 -11.70
CA VAL A 35 4.38 -2.33 -11.99
C VAL A 35 5.53 -1.44 -11.53
N PHE A 36 6.08 -1.73 -10.34
CA PHE A 36 7.10 -0.90 -9.71
C PHE A 36 8.44 -1.60 -9.66
N TYR A 37 9.49 -0.85 -9.96
CA TYR A 37 10.88 -1.29 -9.85
C TYR A 37 11.73 -0.18 -9.25
N ARG A 38 12.99 -0.51 -8.96
CA ARG A 38 13.96 0.48 -8.50
C ARG A 38 14.64 1.09 -9.72
N GLU A 39 14.59 2.42 -9.82
CA GLU A 39 15.36 3.18 -10.79
C GLU A 39 16.14 4.28 -10.06
N GLY A 40 17.47 4.15 -10.07
CA GLY A 40 18.37 4.97 -9.25
C GLY A 40 18.15 4.76 -7.74
N ASN A 41 17.82 5.85 -7.04
CA ASN A 41 17.68 5.88 -5.58
C ASN A 41 16.23 5.81 -5.08
N GLN A 42 15.25 5.58 -5.96
CA GLN A 42 13.82 5.62 -5.63
C GLN A 42 13.04 4.61 -6.50
N SER A 43 11.79 4.31 -6.13
CA SER A 43 10.91 3.51 -7.00
C SER A 43 10.39 4.34 -8.18
N ALA A 44 10.11 3.67 -9.29
CA ALA A 44 9.43 4.22 -10.46
C ALA A 44 8.46 3.19 -11.05
N VAL A 45 7.50 3.64 -11.85
CA VAL A 45 6.66 2.76 -12.66
C VAL A 45 7.42 2.37 -13.93
N TYR A 46 7.69 1.08 -14.17
CA TYR A 46 8.29 0.61 -15.44
C TYR A 46 7.27 0.04 -16.41
N HIS A 47 6.14 -0.44 -15.89
CA HIS A 47 5.07 -1.04 -16.67
C HIS A 47 3.75 -0.52 -16.10
N GLN A 48 2.89 0.00 -16.96
CA GLN A 48 1.55 0.42 -16.54
C GLN A 48 0.71 -0.84 -16.38
N PRO A 49 -0.02 -1.00 -15.26
CA PRO A 49 -0.84 -2.18 -15.06
C PRO A 49 -1.92 -2.26 -16.13
N THR A 50 -2.04 -3.42 -16.76
CA THR A 50 -3.00 -3.68 -17.84
C THR A 50 -4.02 -4.74 -17.44
N GLU A 51 -3.60 -5.70 -16.62
CA GLU A 51 -4.46 -6.77 -16.12
C GLU A 51 -5.19 -6.38 -14.83
N THR A 52 -6.35 -7.00 -14.59
CA THR A 52 -7.18 -6.67 -13.41
C THR A 52 -6.41 -6.88 -12.10
N THR A 53 -5.58 -7.92 -12.03
CA THR A 53 -4.73 -8.22 -10.87
C THR A 53 -3.63 -7.17 -10.68
N GLU A 54 -2.90 -6.81 -11.73
CA GLU A 54 -1.87 -5.76 -11.68
C GLU A 54 -2.46 -4.42 -11.24
N ILE A 55 -3.66 -4.07 -11.73
CA ILE A 55 -4.36 -2.84 -11.36
C ILE A 55 -4.70 -2.85 -9.87
N LEU A 56 -5.21 -3.97 -9.36
CA LEU A 56 -5.56 -4.13 -7.94
C LEU A 56 -4.30 -3.98 -7.06
N GLU A 57 -3.25 -4.75 -7.34
CA GLU A 57 -1.98 -4.71 -6.60
C GLU A 57 -1.34 -3.31 -6.65
N ALA A 58 -1.42 -2.61 -7.78
CA ALA A 58 -0.90 -1.26 -7.90
C ALA A 58 -1.64 -0.26 -7.00
N TYR A 59 -2.96 -0.41 -6.86
CA TYR A 59 -3.75 0.40 -5.93
C TYR A 59 -3.51 0.02 -4.47
N GLU A 60 -3.29 -1.25 -4.16
CA GLU A 60 -2.91 -1.71 -2.82
C GLU A 60 -1.54 -1.16 -2.42
N ALA A 61 -0.57 -1.17 -3.35
CA ALA A 61 0.72 -0.52 -3.18
C ALA A 61 0.59 1.00 -3.01
N LEU A 62 -0.29 1.65 -3.77
CA LEU A 62 -0.60 3.08 -3.64
C LEU A 62 -1.11 3.41 -2.24
N LEU A 63 -2.07 2.64 -1.72
CA LEU A 63 -2.63 2.81 -0.38
C LEU A 63 -1.61 2.50 0.72
N SER A 64 -0.67 1.62 0.46
CA SER A 64 0.36 1.18 1.40
C SER A 64 1.63 2.02 1.38
N CYS A 65 1.81 2.91 0.40
CA CYS A 65 2.98 3.78 0.30
C CYS A 65 3.09 4.71 1.53
N PRO A 66 4.19 4.64 2.32
CA PRO A 66 4.30 5.35 3.59
C PRO A 66 4.33 6.87 3.45
N THR A 67 4.85 7.36 2.32
CA THR A 67 4.95 8.78 1.98
C THR A 67 3.86 9.24 1.01
N ALA A 68 2.94 8.34 0.65
CA ALA A 68 1.90 8.56 -0.36
C ALA A 68 2.47 9.11 -1.69
N SER A 69 3.65 8.63 -2.10
CA SER A 69 4.39 9.09 -3.30
C SER A 69 3.95 8.42 -4.59
N ILE A 70 2.99 7.49 -4.52
CA ILE A 70 2.38 6.85 -5.69
C ILE A 70 1.08 7.60 -5.98
N GLY A 71 0.92 8.03 -7.23
CA GLY A 71 -0.25 8.76 -7.69
C GLY A 71 -0.84 8.15 -8.96
N THR A 72 -2.05 8.59 -9.28
CA THR A 72 -2.70 8.35 -10.57
C THR A 72 -3.01 9.69 -11.24
N VAL A 73 -2.94 9.75 -12.56
CA VAL A 73 -3.36 10.91 -13.34
C VAL A 73 -4.88 11.06 -13.24
N ASP A 74 -5.59 9.95 -13.45
CA ASP A 74 -7.04 9.90 -13.35
C ASP A 74 -7.47 9.59 -11.92
N LYS A 75 -8.60 10.18 -11.50
CA LYS A 75 -9.18 9.89 -10.18
C LYS A 75 -9.62 8.42 -10.11
N PRO A 76 -9.15 7.64 -9.12
CA PRO A 76 -9.55 6.23 -8.98
C PRO A 76 -11.05 6.09 -8.71
N LYS A 77 -11.73 5.24 -9.49
CA LYS A 77 -13.19 5.02 -9.37
C LYS A 77 -13.55 4.02 -8.27
N ASN A 78 -12.69 3.04 -8.03
CA ASN A 78 -12.91 1.89 -7.15
C ASN A 78 -12.11 1.94 -5.84
N ILE A 79 -11.44 3.06 -5.52
CA ILE A 79 -10.54 3.13 -4.36
C ILE A 79 -11.22 2.77 -3.03
N LYS A 80 -12.49 3.15 -2.85
CA LYS A 80 -13.25 2.81 -1.63
C LYS A 80 -13.46 1.31 -1.47
N GLN A 81 -13.64 0.59 -2.59
CA GLN A 81 -13.79 -0.87 -2.57
C GLN A 81 -12.45 -1.53 -2.22
N ILE A 82 -11.34 -1.02 -2.76
CA ILE A 82 -9.99 -1.54 -2.46
C ILE A 82 -9.62 -1.28 -1.00
N GLN A 83 -9.94 -0.10 -0.45
CA GLN A 83 -9.76 0.20 0.97
C GLN A 83 -10.48 -0.78 1.90
N GLN A 84 -11.59 -1.38 1.47
CA GLN A 84 -12.34 -2.37 2.25
C GLN A 84 -11.72 -3.77 2.21
N GLN A 85 -10.74 -4.02 1.34
CA GLN A 85 -10.02 -5.30 1.27
C GLN A 85 -8.93 -5.40 2.33
N PHE A 86 -8.46 -4.27 2.87
CA PHE A 86 -7.48 -4.26 3.96
C PHE A 86 -8.11 -4.65 5.31
N PRO A 87 -7.42 -5.45 6.16
CA PRO A 87 -6.09 -6.00 5.92
C PRO A 87 -6.12 -7.19 4.92
N LEU A 88 -5.12 -7.29 4.06
CA LEU A 88 -5.04 -8.26 2.96
C LEU A 88 -4.62 -9.64 3.50
N PRO A 89 -5.27 -10.74 3.11
CA PRO A 89 -4.90 -12.08 3.57
C PRO A 89 -3.52 -12.49 3.01
N ILE A 90 -2.67 -13.06 3.88
CA ILE A 90 -1.37 -13.65 3.50
C ILE A 90 -1.38 -15.16 3.72
N ALA A 91 -1.90 -15.57 4.88
CA ALA A 91 -2.06 -16.96 5.31
C ALA A 91 -3.32 -17.08 6.16
N GLU A 92 -3.65 -18.30 6.59
CA GLU A 92 -4.89 -18.68 7.30
C GLU A 92 -5.51 -17.57 8.17
N ASN A 93 -4.78 -17.14 9.20
CA ASN A 93 -5.21 -16.10 10.14
C ASN A 93 -4.29 -14.88 10.17
N VAL A 94 -3.41 -14.73 9.18
CA VAL A 94 -2.41 -13.65 9.11
C VAL A 94 -2.71 -12.73 7.93
N TYR A 95 -2.80 -11.44 8.24
CA TYR A 95 -3.18 -10.41 7.27
C TYR A 95 -2.16 -9.27 7.25
N HIS A 96 -1.84 -8.75 6.07
CA HIS A 96 -1.05 -7.53 5.87
C HIS A 96 -1.94 -6.30 6.02
N CYS A 97 -1.62 -5.39 6.93
CA CYS A 97 -2.46 -4.22 7.20
C CYS A 97 -2.38 -3.14 6.12
N GLY A 98 -1.36 -3.16 5.24
CA GLY A 98 -1.08 -2.04 4.36
C GLY A 98 -0.83 -0.74 5.12
N TYR A 99 -1.17 0.39 4.51
CA TYR A 99 -1.08 1.74 5.12
C TYR A 99 0.21 1.97 5.91
N HIS A 100 1.37 1.70 5.30
CA HIS A 100 2.64 1.81 6.02
C HIS A 100 2.90 3.23 6.52
N SER A 101 3.84 3.36 7.45
CA SER A 101 4.21 4.63 8.08
C SER A 101 5.59 5.09 7.61
N GLU A 102 5.71 6.38 7.28
CA GLU A 102 7.00 7.04 7.06
C GLU A 102 7.91 6.95 8.29
N LYS A 103 7.31 6.98 9.50
CA LYS A 103 8.04 6.93 10.77
C LYS A 103 8.77 5.61 11.01
N SER A 104 8.34 4.54 10.35
CA SER A 104 8.99 3.21 10.41
C SER A 104 9.74 2.88 9.12
N PHE A 105 9.98 3.88 8.25
CA PHE A 105 10.59 3.69 6.94
C PHE A 105 9.88 2.62 6.08
N GLY A 106 8.56 2.45 6.24
CA GLY A 106 7.80 1.47 5.49
C GLY A 106 7.79 0.05 6.06
N ALA A 107 8.06 -0.14 7.37
CA ALA A 107 7.86 -1.44 8.02
C ALA A 107 6.43 -1.95 7.81
N ALA A 108 6.31 -3.23 7.44
CA ALA A 108 5.03 -3.88 7.20
C ALA A 108 4.39 -4.28 8.53
N SER A 109 3.11 -3.94 8.69
CA SER A 109 2.33 -4.33 9.86
C SER A 109 1.39 -5.47 9.54
N TYR A 110 1.13 -6.32 10.53
CA TYR A 110 0.36 -7.54 10.37
C TYR A 110 -0.70 -7.67 11.45
N PHE A 111 -1.87 -8.16 11.06
CA PHE A 111 -2.94 -8.53 11.97
C PHE A 111 -3.04 -10.06 12.03
N ILE A 112 -2.99 -10.63 13.23
CA ILE A 112 -3.15 -12.07 13.47
C ILE A 112 -4.45 -12.30 14.23
N GLN A 113 -5.40 -12.99 13.59
CA GLN A 113 -6.71 -13.27 14.16
C GLN A 113 -6.69 -14.54 15.01
N ARG A 114 -7.17 -14.47 16.26
CA ARG A 114 -7.08 -15.57 17.23
C ARG A 114 -8.26 -15.58 18.19
N GLU A 115 -8.66 -16.77 18.64
CA GLU A 115 -9.74 -16.93 19.63
C GLU A 115 -9.38 -16.30 20.99
N GLU A 116 -8.11 -16.36 21.42
CA GLU A 116 -7.68 -15.77 22.69
C GLU A 116 -7.49 -14.24 22.64
N GLY A 117 -7.67 -13.68 21.45
CA GLY A 117 -7.59 -12.26 21.15
C GLY A 117 -6.51 -11.92 20.12
N ASN A 118 -6.86 -11.00 19.24
CA ASN A 118 -6.05 -10.66 18.07
C ASN A 118 -4.79 -9.86 18.43
N ILE A 119 -3.75 -10.04 17.62
CA ILE A 119 -2.47 -9.34 17.73
C ILE A 119 -2.32 -8.39 16.54
N LEU A 120 -1.86 -7.16 16.79
CA LEU A 120 -1.34 -6.28 15.75
C LEU A 120 0.19 -6.18 15.90
N ILE A 121 0.93 -6.75 14.95
CA ILE A 121 2.40 -6.65 14.88
C ILE A 121 2.75 -5.40 14.09
N ASP A 122 3.60 -4.54 14.66
CA ASP A 122 3.91 -3.21 14.16
C ASP A 122 2.68 -2.33 13.93
N SER A 123 2.89 -1.01 13.90
CA SER A 123 1.77 -0.06 13.76
C SER A 123 1.69 0.50 12.33
N PRO A 124 0.61 0.23 11.58
CA PRO A 124 0.33 0.97 10.37
C PRO A 124 0.06 2.44 10.71
N ARG A 125 0.14 3.31 9.71
CA ARG A 125 -0.40 4.66 9.85
C ARG A 125 -1.91 4.55 10.10
N PHE A 126 -2.43 5.40 10.99
CA PHE A 126 -3.86 5.47 11.24
C PHE A 126 -4.66 5.71 9.94
N SER A 127 -5.65 4.86 9.72
CA SER A 127 -6.53 4.86 8.56
C SER A 127 -7.93 4.43 9.00
N PRO A 128 -8.94 5.32 8.96
CA PRO A 128 -10.30 4.96 9.40
C PRO A 128 -10.89 3.72 8.70
N PRO A 129 -10.68 3.50 7.38
CA PRO A 129 -11.10 2.25 6.74
C PRO A 129 -10.48 0.99 7.38
N LEU A 130 -9.17 0.99 7.63
CA LEU A 130 -8.49 -0.14 8.25
C LEU A 130 -8.99 -0.37 9.68
N VAL A 131 -9.11 0.69 10.49
CA VAL A 131 -9.57 0.57 11.88
C VAL A 131 -10.94 -0.09 11.94
N LYS A 132 -11.89 0.34 11.10
CA LYS A 132 -13.23 -0.27 11.02
C LYS A 132 -13.18 -1.76 10.67
N GLN A 133 -12.27 -2.16 9.77
CA GLN A 133 -12.10 -3.57 9.39
C GLN A 133 -11.48 -4.39 10.52
N LEU A 134 -10.50 -3.84 11.24
CA LEU A 134 -9.91 -4.50 12.42
C LEU A 134 -10.93 -4.65 13.55
N GLU A 135 -11.75 -3.63 13.81
CA GLU A 135 -12.87 -3.70 14.77
C GLU A 135 -13.90 -4.76 14.38
N ALA A 136 -14.31 -4.80 13.11
CA ALA A 136 -15.23 -5.83 12.58
C ALA A 136 -14.65 -7.25 12.68
N LYS A 137 -13.32 -7.41 12.71
CA LYS A 137 -12.61 -8.68 12.90
C LYS A 137 -12.36 -9.06 14.37
N GLY A 138 -12.96 -8.34 15.32
CA GLY A 138 -12.86 -8.62 16.75
C GLY A 138 -11.90 -7.69 17.51
N GLY A 139 -11.45 -6.59 16.87
CA GLY A 139 -10.58 -5.60 17.48
C GLY A 139 -9.15 -6.10 17.69
N ILE A 140 -8.36 -5.38 18.47
CA ILE A 140 -6.97 -5.71 18.82
C ILE A 140 -6.89 -5.87 20.34
N LYS A 141 -6.29 -6.98 20.80
CA LYS A 141 -6.05 -7.22 22.23
C LYS A 141 -4.58 -7.02 22.60
N TYR A 142 -3.67 -7.34 21.68
CA TYR A 142 -2.22 -7.28 21.90
C TYR A 142 -1.51 -6.50 20.79
N LEU A 143 -0.43 -5.82 21.16
CA LEU A 143 0.51 -5.08 20.30
C LEU A 143 1.92 -5.60 20.54
#